data_AF-A0A1Q4I2U6-F1
#
_entry.id   AF-A0A1Q4I2U6-F1
#
_cell.length_a   1.000
_cell.length_b   1.000
_cell.length_c   1.000
_cell.angle_alpha   90.00
_cell.angle_beta   90.00
_cell.angle_gamma   90.00
#
_symmetry.space_group_name_H-M   'P 1'
#
loop_
_entity.id
_entity.type
_entity.pdbx_description
1 polymer ?
#
loop_
_entity_poly.entity_id
_entity_poly.type
_entity_poly.pdbx_seq_one_letter_code
_entity_poly.pdbx_strand_id
1 'polypeptide(L)'
;MVGLGAIGTGIVVSLLRSGRTPLVFDVRPDAADGIEGISQQEASAAELARGCDVVLLAVFDEEQARHALAGPGGILAGALPGSIVVVLSTVPVAAVKEFHTMCAAHDVALLDCGVTPGDQAAHNGLVGLLGGPDHIVARALPVLKDFARAIVHCGPVGAGMTAKIARNLITYATWAAVDEAADLAVAGGVDLPTFLEALRETEAEHAQPLKMLEVRTFPVAVPQDRIANAINVATKDLDAATALAAARGVATPLTEAVKPLMGGVFAGRRPAARPI
;
A
#
# COMPACT_ATOMS: atom_id res chain seq x y z
N MET A 1 -13.15 -13.36 7.72
CA MET A 1 -11.74 -12.93 7.59
C MET A 1 -10.90 -14.16 7.32
N VAL A 2 -10.16 -14.19 6.21
CA VAL A 2 -9.19 -15.24 5.91
C VAL A 2 -7.78 -14.65 6.04
N GLY A 3 -6.98 -15.25 6.91
CA GLY A 3 -5.66 -14.78 7.35
C GLY A 3 -5.74 -13.90 8.59
N LEU A 4 -5.06 -14.34 9.66
CA LEU A 4 -5.01 -13.71 10.99
C LEU A 4 -3.57 -13.33 11.35
N GLY A 5 -2.89 -12.68 10.39
CA GLY A 5 -1.66 -11.92 10.65
C GLY A 5 -1.97 -10.56 11.30
N ALA A 6 -0.96 -9.71 11.46
CA ALA A 6 -1.10 -8.41 12.14
C ALA A 6 -2.26 -7.55 11.60
N ILE A 7 -2.41 -7.44 10.27
CA ILE A 7 -3.51 -6.69 9.65
C ILE A 7 -4.84 -7.42 9.86
N GLY A 8 -4.90 -8.73 9.63
CA GLY A 8 -6.12 -9.50 9.70
C GLY A 8 -6.73 -9.53 11.10
N THR A 9 -5.91 -9.79 12.11
CA THR A 9 -6.31 -9.73 13.52
C THR A 9 -6.77 -8.33 13.91
N GLY A 10 -6.06 -7.29 13.49
CA GLY A 10 -6.50 -5.90 13.75
C GLY A 10 -7.86 -5.59 13.11
N ILE A 11 -8.10 -6.04 11.87
CA ILE A 11 -9.41 -5.88 11.22
C ILE A 11 -10.50 -6.63 11.99
N VAL A 12 -10.25 -7.86 12.44
CA VAL A 12 -11.23 -8.62 13.25
C VAL A 12 -11.59 -7.86 14.53
N VAL A 13 -10.60 -7.34 15.26
CA VAL A 13 -10.82 -6.50 16.46
C VAL A 13 -11.66 -5.26 16.14
N SER A 14 -11.38 -4.61 15.01
CA SER A 14 -12.13 -3.44 14.55
C SER A 14 -13.58 -3.78 14.18
N LEU A 15 -13.81 -4.91 13.50
CA LEU A 15 -15.15 -5.39 13.16
C LEU A 15 -15.98 -5.72 14.42
N LEU A 16 -15.38 -6.38 15.40
CA LEU A 16 -16.02 -6.71 16.68
C LEU A 16 -16.44 -5.45 17.44
N ARG A 17 -15.54 -4.47 17.53
CA ARG A 17 -15.84 -3.17 18.17
C ARG A 17 -16.95 -2.42 17.44
N SER A 18 -17.06 -2.57 16.13
CA SER A 18 -18.12 -1.99 15.31
C SER A 18 -19.44 -2.81 15.34
N GLY A 19 -19.51 -3.85 16.19
CA GLY A 19 -20.72 -4.63 16.42
C GLY A 19 -20.97 -5.77 15.43
N ARG A 20 -19.98 -6.15 14.63
CA ARG A 20 -20.05 -7.35 13.78
C ARG A 20 -19.41 -8.55 14.45
N THR A 21 -19.94 -9.74 14.16
CA THR A 21 -19.33 -11.01 14.57
C THR A 21 -18.70 -11.68 13.34
N PRO A 22 -17.41 -11.42 13.04
CA PRO A 22 -16.78 -12.01 11.87
C PRO A 22 -16.47 -13.49 12.10
N LEU A 23 -16.76 -14.32 11.10
CA LEU A 23 -16.15 -15.65 11.00
C LEU A 23 -14.67 -15.47 10.62
N VAL A 24 -13.79 -16.34 11.14
CA VAL A 24 -12.35 -16.24 10.92
C VAL A 24 -11.73 -17.58 10.52
N PHE A 25 -10.67 -17.54 9.74
CA PHE A 25 -9.87 -18.70 9.37
C PHE A 25 -8.41 -18.28 9.09
N ASP A 26 -7.46 -19.06 9.57
CA ASP A 26 -6.04 -19.02 9.23
C ASP A 26 -5.54 -20.47 9.07
N VAL A 27 -4.46 -20.67 8.33
CA VAL A 27 -3.84 -21.99 8.19
C VAL A 27 -3.21 -22.47 9.51
N ARG A 28 -2.87 -21.55 10.40
CA ARG A 28 -2.36 -21.85 11.74
C ARG A 28 -3.54 -22.08 12.70
N PRO A 29 -3.60 -23.24 13.37
CA PRO A 29 -4.75 -23.63 14.21
C PRO A 29 -4.94 -22.75 15.44
N ASP A 30 -3.88 -22.09 15.91
CA ASP A 30 -3.83 -21.23 17.09
C ASP A 30 -3.99 -19.72 16.75
N ALA A 31 -4.16 -19.35 15.48
CA ALA A 31 -4.14 -17.93 15.10
C ALA A 31 -5.32 -17.11 15.62
N ALA A 32 -6.42 -17.76 15.99
CA ALA A 32 -7.57 -17.11 16.61
C ALA A 32 -7.43 -17.01 18.15
N ASP A 33 -6.44 -17.69 18.73
CA ASP A 33 -6.25 -17.73 20.18
C ASP A 33 -5.93 -16.32 20.69
N GLY A 34 -6.64 -15.89 21.73
CA GLY A 34 -6.46 -14.58 22.35
C GLY A 34 -7.16 -13.41 21.64
N ILE A 35 -7.89 -13.65 20.54
CA ILE A 35 -8.79 -12.63 19.96
C ILE A 35 -10.10 -12.62 20.77
N GLU A 36 -10.24 -11.66 21.67
CA GLU A 36 -11.47 -11.49 22.45
C GLU A 36 -12.71 -11.36 21.53
N GLY A 37 -13.77 -12.12 21.81
CA GLY A 37 -14.98 -12.16 20.98
C GLY A 37 -14.96 -13.20 19.85
N ILE A 38 -13.84 -13.89 19.63
CA ILE A 38 -13.73 -15.05 18.74
C ILE A 38 -13.47 -16.29 19.57
N SER A 39 -14.41 -17.24 19.58
CA SER A 39 -14.28 -18.48 20.34
C SER A 39 -13.52 -19.58 19.60
N GLN A 40 -13.59 -19.58 18.27
CA GLN A 40 -12.93 -20.56 17.40
C GLN A 40 -12.85 -20.02 15.97
N GLN A 41 -11.93 -20.55 15.19
CA GLN A 41 -11.90 -20.37 13.75
C GLN A 41 -12.65 -21.50 13.02
N GLU A 42 -13.09 -21.22 11.80
CA GLU A 42 -13.71 -22.20 10.91
C GLU A 42 -12.70 -23.27 10.45
N ALA A 43 -13.15 -24.44 10.01
CA ALA A 43 -12.22 -25.52 9.64
C ALA A 43 -11.52 -25.28 8.28
N SER A 44 -12.08 -24.41 7.44
CA SER A 44 -11.47 -23.97 6.17
C SER A 44 -12.04 -22.63 5.69
N ALA A 45 -11.37 -22.03 4.70
CA ALA A 45 -11.86 -20.82 4.06
C ALA A 45 -13.22 -21.04 3.35
N ALA A 46 -13.47 -22.25 2.84
CA ALA A 46 -14.75 -22.63 2.26
C ALA A 46 -15.88 -22.62 3.31
N GLU A 47 -15.62 -23.15 4.51
CA GLU A 47 -16.64 -23.18 5.58
C GLU A 47 -17.03 -21.77 5.99
N LEU A 48 -16.02 -20.91 6.17
CA LEU A 48 -16.20 -19.49 6.43
C LEU A 48 -17.03 -18.81 5.34
N ALA A 49 -16.72 -19.06 4.07
CA ALA A 49 -17.36 -18.40 2.95
C ALA A 49 -18.85 -18.74 2.81
N ARG A 50 -19.30 -19.93 3.26
CA ARG A 50 -20.73 -20.33 3.25
C ARG A 50 -21.61 -19.43 4.11
N GLY A 51 -21.06 -18.83 5.15
CA GLY A 51 -21.76 -17.95 6.09
C GLY A 51 -21.56 -16.45 5.84
N CYS A 52 -20.90 -16.05 4.75
CA CYS A 52 -20.46 -14.67 4.55
C CYS A 52 -20.91 -14.08 3.20
N ASP A 53 -21.54 -12.91 3.24
CA ASP A 53 -21.77 -12.09 2.03
C ASP A 53 -20.49 -11.39 1.54
N VAL A 54 -19.58 -11.07 2.47
CA VAL A 54 -18.31 -10.39 2.21
C VAL A 54 -17.17 -11.14 2.91
N VAL A 55 -16.21 -11.63 2.13
CA VAL A 55 -15.01 -12.31 2.63
C VAL A 55 -13.80 -11.39 2.46
N LEU A 56 -13.17 -11.01 3.58
CA LEU A 56 -11.92 -10.28 3.58
C LEU A 56 -10.73 -11.25 3.56
N LEU A 57 -9.79 -11.07 2.64
CA LEU A 57 -8.61 -11.93 2.45
C LEU A 57 -7.32 -11.13 2.70
N ALA A 58 -6.59 -11.46 3.77
CA ALA A 58 -5.30 -10.86 4.10
C ALA A 58 -4.26 -11.92 4.50
N VAL A 59 -3.50 -12.38 3.52
CA VAL A 59 -2.37 -13.31 3.62
C VAL A 59 -1.06 -12.67 3.12
N PHE A 60 0.05 -13.40 3.21
CA PHE A 60 1.38 -12.82 2.98
C PHE A 60 1.66 -12.49 1.51
N ASP A 61 1.38 -13.42 0.59
CA ASP A 61 1.75 -13.31 -0.81
C ASP A 61 0.65 -13.79 -1.77
N GLU A 62 0.96 -13.72 -3.07
CA GLU A 62 0.08 -14.14 -4.15
C GLU A 62 -0.23 -15.64 -4.15
N GLU A 63 0.75 -16.49 -3.81
CA GLU A 63 0.57 -17.94 -3.80
C GLU A 63 -0.43 -18.35 -2.71
N GLN A 64 -0.25 -17.79 -1.51
CA GLN A 64 -1.18 -17.96 -0.41
C GLN A 64 -2.56 -17.39 -0.75
N ALA A 65 -2.63 -16.24 -1.42
CA ALA A 65 -3.90 -15.64 -1.82
C ALA A 65 -4.64 -16.54 -2.82
N ARG A 66 -3.93 -17.07 -3.82
CA ARG A 66 -4.47 -18.01 -4.80
C ARG A 66 -4.95 -19.30 -4.12
N HIS A 67 -4.16 -19.85 -3.21
CA HIS A 67 -4.52 -21.06 -2.47
C HIS A 67 -5.74 -20.83 -1.59
N ALA A 68 -5.77 -19.75 -0.82
CA ALA A 68 -6.92 -19.39 0.02
C ALA A 68 -8.19 -19.12 -0.82
N LEU A 69 -8.04 -18.56 -2.02
CA LEU A 69 -9.16 -18.26 -2.89
C LEU A 69 -9.73 -19.50 -3.59
N ALA A 70 -8.88 -20.27 -4.28
CA ALA A 70 -9.28 -21.30 -5.23
C ALA A 70 -8.65 -22.68 -4.98
N GLY A 71 -7.79 -22.83 -3.96
CA GLY A 71 -7.22 -24.11 -3.57
C GLY A 71 -8.24 -25.05 -2.91
N PRO A 72 -7.82 -26.28 -2.54
CA PRO A 72 -8.66 -27.21 -1.79
C PRO A 72 -9.16 -26.57 -0.48
N GLY A 73 -10.47 -26.53 -0.26
CA GLY A 73 -11.06 -25.83 0.89
C GLY A 73 -10.97 -24.30 0.83
N GLY A 74 -10.67 -23.73 -0.34
CA GLY A 74 -10.60 -22.29 -0.57
C GLY A 74 -11.98 -21.61 -0.60
N ILE A 75 -11.96 -20.27 -0.57
CA ILE A 75 -13.15 -19.42 -0.51
C ILE A 75 -14.19 -19.78 -1.58
N LEU A 76 -13.76 -19.95 -2.84
CA LEU A 76 -14.68 -20.21 -3.97
C LEU A 76 -15.39 -21.57 -3.91
N ALA A 77 -14.91 -22.51 -3.09
CA ALA A 77 -15.57 -23.80 -2.89
C ALA A 77 -16.78 -23.70 -1.93
N GLY A 78 -16.91 -22.60 -1.18
CA GLY A 78 -18.02 -22.39 -0.24
C GLY A 78 -18.77 -21.07 -0.41
N ALA A 79 -18.21 -20.12 -1.16
CA ALA A 79 -18.83 -18.82 -1.42
C ALA A 79 -20.16 -18.99 -2.18
N LEU A 80 -21.19 -18.27 -1.73
CA LEU A 80 -22.49 -18.24 -2.41
C LEU A 80 -22.44 -17.29 -3.62
N PRO A 81 -23.19 -17.59 -4.71
CA PRO A 81 -23.39 -16.64 -5.80
C PRO A 81 -23.83 -15.26 -5.30
N GLY A 82 -23.21 -14.21 -5.82
CA GLY A 82 -23.44 -12.82 -5.43
C GLY A 82 -22.61 -12.34 -4.25
N SER A 83 -21.85 -13.21 -3.56
CA SER A 83 -20.90 -12.80 -2.51
C SER A 83 -19.73 -11.97 -3.06
N ILE A 84 -18.99 -11.32 -2.15
CA ILE A 84 -17.88 -10.42 -2.50
C ILE A 84 -16.61 -10.87 -1.78
N VAL A 85 -15.52 -11.07 -2.52
CA VAL A 85 -14.18 -11.24 -1.96
C VAL A 85 -13.42 -9.93 -2.06
N VAL A 86 -12.85 -9.48 -0.94
CA VAL A 86 -11.99 -8.29 -0.87
C VAL A 86 -10.57 -8.72 -0.60
N VAL A 87 -9.69 -8.57 -1.58
CA VAL A 87 -8.25 -8.87 -1.45
C VAL A 87 -7.55 -7.68 -0.81
N LEU A 88 -7.10 -7.84 0.43
CA LEU A 88 -6.39 -6.82 1.20
C LEU A 88 -4.87 -6.97 1.08
N SER A 89 -4.40 -8.17 0.78
CA SER A 89 -2.99 -8.49 0.55
C SER A 89 -2.41 -7.68 -0.60
N THR A 90 -1.20 -7.18 -0.43
CA THR A 90 -0.48 -6.55 -1.55
C THR A 90 0.03 -7.64 -2.48
N VAL A 91 -0.60 -7.78 -3.65
CA VAL A 91 -0.27 -8.80 -4.67
C VAL A 91 -0.06 -8.12 -6.04
N PRO A 92 0.60 -8.77 -7.00
CA PRO A 92 0.71 -8.24 -8.35
C PRO A 92 -0.65 -7.97 -9.01
N VAL A 93 -0.74 -6.92 -9.82
CA VAL A 93 -1.99 -6.55 -10.53
C VAL A 93 -2.44 -7.65 -11.49
N ALA A 94 -1.50 -8.42 -12.05
CA ALA A 94 -1.82 -9.59 -12.88
C ALA A 94 -2.59 -10.65 -12.07
N ALA A 95 -2.17 -10.91 -10.84
CA ALA A 95 -2.85 -11.83 -9.93
C ALA A 95 -4.26 -11.34 -9.58
N VAL A 96 -4.45 -10.05 -9.33
CA VAL A 96 -5.79 -9.47 -9.10
C VAL A 96 -6.73 -9.77 -10.26
N LYS A 97 -6.25 -9.64 -11.51
CA LYS A 97 -7.04 -9.94 -12.72
C LYS A 97 -7.35 -11.43 -12.87
N GLU A 98 -6.38 -12.28 -12.55
CA GLU A 98 -6.57 -13.73 -12.49
C GLU A 98 -7.64 -14.09 -11.46
N PHE A 99 -7.51 -13.59 -10.22
CA PHE A 99 -8.47 -13.81 -9.14
C PHE A 99 -9.86 -13.31 -9.49
N HIS A 100 -9.97 -12.15 -10.14
CA HIS A 100 -11.24 -11.63 -10.63
C HIS A 100 -11.91 -12.60 -11.60
N THR A 101 -11.14 -13.18 -12.53
CA THR A 101 -11.64 -14.17 -13.49
C THR A 101 -12.11 -15.45 -12.78
N MET A 102 -11.33 -15.94 -11.81
CA MET A 102 -11.70 -17.09 -10.99
C MET A 102 -12.99 -16.85 -10.21
N CYS A 103 -13.14 -15.68 -9.57
CA CYS A 103 -14.35 -15.33 -8.82
C CYS A 103 -15.57 -15.24 -9.74
N ALA A 104 -15.43 -14.61 -10.92
CA ALA A 104 -16.51 -14.46 -11.88
C ALA A 104 -17.06 -15.81 -12.37
N ALA A 105 -16.23 -16.85 -12.50
CA ALA A 105 -16.67 -18.20 -12.86
C ALA A 105 -17.58 -18.87 -11.82
N HIS A 106 -17.64 -18.31 -10.59
CA HIS A 106 -18.47 -18.79 -9.48
C HIS A 106 -19.58 -17.79 -9.10
N ASP A 107 -19.86 -16.80 -9.95
CA ASP A 107 -20.77 -15.67 -9.65
C ASP A 107 -20.37 -14.88 -8.39
N VAL A 108 -19.08 -14.86 -8.05
CA VAL A 108 -18.51 -14.11 -6.93
C VAL A 108 -17.85 -12.84 -7.45
N ALA A 109 -18.10 -11.70 -6.80
CA ALA A 109 -17.44 -10.45 -7.13
C ALA A 109 -16.09 -10.32 -6.42
N LEU A 110 -15.10 -9.69 -7.06
CA LEU A 110 -13.80 -9.42 -6.47
C LEU A 110 -13.52 -7.91 -6.44
N LEU A 111 -13.07 -7.43 -5.27
CA LEU A 111 -12.52 -6.10 -5.06
C LEU A 111 -11.06 -6.22 -4.60
N ASP A 112 -10.16 -5.41 -5.16
CA ASP A 112 -8.80 -5.23 -4.64
C ASP A 112 -8.74 -4.00 -3.73
N CYS A 113 -8.31 -4.17 -2.48
CA CYS A 113 -8.31 -3.09 -1.49
C CYS A 113 -7.00 -3.06 -0.72
N GLY A 114 -5.98 -2.41 -1.28
CA GLY A 114 -4.70 -2.26 -0.58
C GLY A 114 -4.85 -1.32 0.63
N VAL A 115 -4.42 -1.77 1.82
CA VAL A 115 -4.59 -0.99 3.06
C VAL A 115 -3.30 -0.32 3.57
N THR A 116 -3.44 0.80 4.28
CA THR A 116 -2.33 1.54 4.92
C THR A 116 -2.82 2.53 5.97
N PRO A 117 -2.05 2.85 7.03
CA PRO A 117 -0.88 2.12 7.51
C PRO A 117 -1.32 0.89 8.33
N GLY A 118 -0.59 -0.22 8.23
CA GLY A 118 -1.07 -1.54 8.71
C GLY A 118 -1.16 -1.66 10.24
N ASP A 119 -0.33 -0.90 10.97
CA ASP A 119 -0.31 -0.80 12.42
C ASP A 119 -1.62 -0.22 13.00
N GLN A 120 -2.39 0.49 12.19
CA GLN A 120 -3.66 1.09 12.59
C GLN A 120 -4.88 0.17 12.40
N ALA A 121 -4.65 -1.10 12.01
CA ALA A 121 -5.71 -2.07 11.73
C ALA A 121 -6.64 -2.30 12.92
N ALA A 122 -6.12 -2.35 14.15
CA ALA A 122 -6.89 -2.60 15.37
C ALA A 122 -7.70 -1.39 15.88
N HIS A 123 -7.52 -0.21 15.26
CA HIS A 123 -8.03 1.08 15.75
C HIS A 123 -8.99 1.76 14.77
N ASN A 124 -9.62 1.01 13.86
CA ASN A 124 -10.42 1.55 12.76
C ASN A 124 -9.64 2.57 11.89
N GLY A 125 -8.31 2.51 11.88
CA GLY A 125 -7.47 3.58 11.34
C GLY A 125 -6.97 3.34 9.93
N LEU A 126 -7.34 2.22 9.29
CA LEU A 126 -6.88 1.90 7.94
C LEU A 126 -7.43 2.88 6.90
N VAL A 127 -6.62 3.19 5.91
CA VAL A 127 -7.04 3.77 4.63
C VAL A 127 -7.01 2.66 3.59
N GLY A 128 -8.16 2.38 2.99
CA GLY A 128 -8.28 1.42 1.89
C GLY A 128 -8.21 2.10 0.53
N LEU A 129 -7.33 1.62 -0.34
CA LEU A 129 -7.24 1.99 -1.75
C LEU A 129 -7.95 0.92 -2.57
N LEU A 130 -9.17 1.22 -2.98
CA LEU A 130 -10.14 0.23 -3.45
C LEU A 130 -10.30 0.28 -4.98
N GLY A 131 -10.18 -0.87 -5.63
CA GLY A 131 -10.50 -1.10 -7.04
C GLY A 131 -11.70 -2.02 -7.19
N GLY A 132 -12.56 -1.72 -8.15
CA GLY A 132 -13.71 -2.55 -8.52
C GLY A 132 -14.90 -1.76 -9.04
N PRO A 133 -15.98 -2.44 -9.50
CA PRO A 133 -17.17 -1.79 -10.04
C PRO A 133 -17.97 -1.05 -8.96
N ASP A 134 -18.48 0.15 -9.28
CA ASP A 134 -19.19 1.04 -8.35
C ASP A 134 -20.29 0.34 -7.54
N HIS A 135 -21.10 -0.49 -8.21
CA HIS A 135 -22.21 -1.19 -7.57
C HIS A 135 -21.75 -2.28 -6.58
N ILE A 136 -20.60 -2.92 -6.82
CA ILE A 136 -20.00 -3.89 -5.87
C ILE A 136 -19.32 -3.14 -4.74
N VAL A 137 -18.61 -2.04 -5.04
CA VAL A 137 -18.01 -1.15 -4.05
C VAL A 137 -19.07 -0.65 -3.06
N ALA A 138 -20.21 -0.18 -3.55
CA ALA A 138 -21.31 0.30 -2.72
C ALA A 138 -21.85 -0.79 -1.76
N ARG A 139 -21.89 -2.05 -2.20
CA ARG A 139 -22.32 -3.19 -1.37
C ARG A 139 -21.31 -3.57 -0.29
N ALA A 140 -20.00 -3.48 -0.58
CA ALA A 140 -18.95 -3.81 0.37
C ALA A 140 -18.65 -2.67 1.37
N LEU A 141 -18.92 -1.42 0.98
CA LEU A 141 -18.56 -0.23 1.75
C LEU A 141 -19.02 -0.23 3.21
N PRO A 142 -20.23 -0.71 3.59
CA PRO A 142 -20.63 -0.81 4.98
C PRO A 142 -19.67 -1.66 5.83
N VAL A 143 -19.16 -2.77 5.29
CA VAL A 143 -18.19 -3.63 6.00
C VAL A 143 -16.81 -2.96 6.07
N LEU A 144 -16.39 -2.31 4.97
CA LEU A 144 -15.08 -1.65 4.93
C LEU A 144 -14.97 -0.48 5.90
N LYS A 145 -16.04 0.29 6.09
CA LYS A 145 -16.10 1.43 7.01
C LYS A 145 -15.98 1.04 8.49
N ASP A 146 -16.22 -0.22 8.82
CA ASP A 146 -16.14 -0.69 10.20
C ASP A 146 -14.71 -0.91 10.70
N PHE A 147 -13.73 -0.94 9.80
CA PHE A 147 -12.31 -1.05 10.14
C PHE A 147 -11.40 0.01 9.49
N ALA A 148 -11.92 0.75 8.51
CA ALA A 148 -11.16 1.78 7.80
C ALA A 148 -11.69 3.18 8.11
N ARG A 149 -10.79 4.11 8.46
CA ARG A 149 -11.11 5.53 8.64
C ARG A 149 -11.48 6.19 7.32
N ALA A 150 -10.95 5.69 6.20
CA ALA A 150 -11.21 6.20 4.87
C ALA A 150 -11.10 5.09 3.82
N ILE A 151 -11.95 5.17 2.81
CA ILE A 151 -11.89 4.32 1.61
C ILE A 151 -11.83 5.24 0.40
N VAL A 152 -10.77 5.11 -0.39
CA VAL A 152 -10.59 5.83 -1.65
C VAL A 152 -10.84 4.86 -2.78
N HIS A 153 -11.91 5.08 -3.54
CA HIS A 153 -12.19 4.28 -4.73
C HIS A 153 -11.33 4.80 -5.89
N CYS A 154 -10.39 3.96 -6.33
CA CYS A 154 -9.34 4.29 -7.29
C CYS A 154 -9.72 3.99 -8.74
N GLY A 155 -10.86 3.31 -8.97
CA GLY A 155 -11.35 2.94 -10.31
C GLY A 155 -11.67 1.45 -10.42
N PRO A 156 -11.53 0.84 -11.62
CA PRO A 156 -11.92 -0.55 -11.86
C PRO A 156 -11.00 -1.54 -11.13
N VAL A 157 -11.30 -2.84 -11.26
CA VAL A 157 -10.49 -3.93 -10.70
C VAL A 157 -9.01 -3.77 -11.09
N GLY A 158 -8.13 -3.86 -10.09
CA GLY A 158 -6.69 -3.66 -10.18
C GLY A 158 -6.23 -2.22 -9.91
N ALA A 159 -7.12 -1.24 -9.94
CA ALA A 159 -6.76 0.16 -9.71
C ALA A 159 -6.36 0.44 -8.25
N GLY A 160 -7.03 -0.21 -7.28
CA GLY A 160 -6.71 -0.08 -5.86
C GLY A 160 -5.32 -0.63 -5.54
N MET A 161 -5.01 -1.82 -6.07
CA MET A 161 -3.69 -2.44 -5.93
C MET A 161 -2.61 -1.65 -6.66
N THR A 162 -2.91 -1.12 -7.85
CA THR A 162 -2.00 -0.21 -8.56
C THR A 162 -1.66 1.02 -7.71
N ALA A 163 -2.67 1.67 -7.13
CA ALA A 163 -2.48 2.82 -6.25
C ALA A 163 -1.67 2.46 -5.00
N LYS A 164 -1.94 1.30 -4.39
CA LYS A 164 -1.20 0.78 -3.23
C LYS A 164 0.27 0.55 -3.54
N ILE A 165 0.58 -0.11 -4.66
CA ILE A 165 1.95 -0.38 -5.10
C ILE A 165 2.69 0.94 -5.37
N ALA A 166 2.06 1.88 -6.09
CA ALA A 166 2.64 3.20 -6.35
C ALA A 166 2.89 4.00 -5.05
N ARG A 167 1.97 3.94 -4.09
CA ARG A 167 2.14 4.57 -2.76
C ARG A 167 3.30 3.94 -1.98
N ASN A 168 3.39 2.61 -2.00
CA ASN A 168 4.49 1.89 -1.36
C ASN A 168 5.84 2.25 -1.98
N LEU A 169 5.91 2.38 -3.31
CA LEU A 169 7.13 2.84 -4.00
C LEU A 169 7.59 4.20 -3.49
N ILE A 170 6.69 5.19 -3.38
CA ILE A 170 7.02 6.50 -2.81
C ILE A 170 7.57 6.36 -1.39
N THR A 171 6.92 5.52 -0.58
CA THR A 171 7.26 5.33 0.83
C THR A 171 8.66 4.74 1.00
N TYR A 172 8.93 3.60 0.35
CA TYR A 172 10.20 2.90 0.51
C TYR A 172 11.36 3.65 -0.15
N ALA A 173 11.13 4.34 -1.27
CA ALA A 173 12.14 5.21 -1.86
C ALA A 173 12.48 6.39 -0.93
N THR A 174 11.47 6.97 -0.27
CA THR A 174 11.69 8.06 0.71
C THR A 174 12.45 7.55 1.93
N TRP A 175 12.12 6.37 2.47
CA TRP A 175 12.83 5.80 3.61
C TRP A 175 14.30 5.51 3.29
N ALA A 176 14.58 4.95 2.10
CA ALA A 176 15.96 4.76 1.65
C ALA A 176 16.71 6.11 1.52
N ALA A 177 16.05 7.16 1.03
CA ALA A 177 16.65 8.49 0.95
C ALA A 177 16.95 9.09 2.32
N VAL A 178 16.03 8.92 3.28
CA VAL A 178 16.21 9.39 4.66
C VAL A 178 17.34 8.65 5.36
N ASP A 179 17.43 7.34 5.18
CA ASP A 179 18.51 6.50 5.74
C ASP A 179 19.89 6.92 5.21
N GLU A 180 20.01 7.07 3.89
CA GLU A 180 21.26 7.55 3.25
C GLU A 180 21.62 8.99 3.69
N ALA A 181 20.63 9.87 3.82
CA ALA A 181 20.85 11.23 4.30
C ALA A 181 21.27 11.27 5.77
N ALA A 182 20.74 10.37 6.60
CA ALA A 182 21.11 10.24 8.01
C ALA A 182 22.58 9.80 8.16
N ASP A 183 23.02 8.81 7.37
CA ASP A 183 24.42 8.38 7.33
C ASP A 183 25.36 9.51 6.90
N LEU A 184 24.97 10.27 5.86
CA LEU A 184 25.74 11.42 5.39
C LEU A 184 25.82 12.54 6.44
N ALA A 185 24.72 12.81 7.15
CA ALA A 185 24.66 13.82 8.22
C ALA A 185 25.58 13.44 9.39
N VAL A 186 25.51 12.19 9.86
CA VAL A 186 26.36 11.66 10.94
C VAL A 186 27.83 11.71 10.54
N ALA A 187 28.17 11.28 9.32
CA ALA A 187 29.54 11.34 8.81
C ALA A 187 30.05 12.78 8.60
N GLY A 188 29.13 13.71 8.34
CA GLY A 188 29.37 15.15 8.32
C GLY A 188 29.55 15.79 9.69
N GLY A 189 29.27 15.06 10.78
CA GLY A 189 29.40 15.52 12.17
C GLY A 189 28.12 16.10 12.77
N VAL A 190 26.95 15.84 12.18
CA VAL A 190 25.64 16.26 12.71
C VAL A 190 24.96 15.06 13.37
N ASP A 191 24.54 15.20 14.63
CA ASP A 191 23.81 14.15 15.33
C ASP A 191 22.34 14.05 14.84
N LEU A 192 21.77 12.84 14.92
CA LEU A 192 20.42 12.58 14.41
C LEU A 192 19.31 13.39 15.10
N PRO A 193 19.32 13.63 16.43
CA PRO A 193 18.36 14.55 17.06
C PRO A 193 18.37 15.95 16.45
N THR A 194 19.54 16.56 16.29
CA THR A 194 19.68 17.88 15.64
C THR A 194 19.23 17.83 14.17
N PHE A 195 19.60 16.80 13.43
CA PHE A 195 19.17 16.63 12.03
C PHE A 195 17.65 16.45 11.91
N LEU A 196 17.03 15.69 12.81
CA LEU A 196 15.58 15.51 12.86
C LEU A 196 14.85 16.82 13.16
N GLU A 197 15.36 17.64 14.08
CA GLU A 197 14.82 18.98 14.35
C GLU A 197 14.90 19.87 13.10
N ALA A 198 16.05 19.89 12.42
CA ALA A 198 16.22 20.63 11.18
C ALA A 198 15.26 20.17 10.06
N LEU A 199 15.01 18.86 9.94
CA LEU A 199 14.02 18.33 8.98
C LEU A 199 12.59 18.71 9.35
N ARG A 200 12.23 18.72 10.64
CA ARG A 200 10.89 19.11 11.09
C ARG A 200 10.57 20.56 10.75
N GLU A 201 11.52 21.46 10.98
CA GLU A 201 11.35 22.89 10.66
C GLU A 201 11.24 23.14 9.14
N THR A 202 11.86 22.31 8.31
CA THR A 202 11.85 22.49 6.85
C THR A 202 10.70 21.76 6.14
N GLU A 203 10.27 20.59 6.63
CA GLU A 203 9.21 19.77 6.02
C GLU A 203 7.79 20.11 6.50
N ALA A 204 7.63 20.81 7.65
CA ALA A 204 6.30 21.17 8.19
C ALA A 204 5.41 21.96 7.21
N GLU A 205 6.02 22.68 6.26
CA GLU A 205 5.33 23.46 5.23
C GLU A 205 5.39 22.82 3.83
N HIS A 206 6.21 21.78 3.63
CA HIS A 206 6.60 21.30 2.30
C HIS A 206 6.67 19.77 2.23
N ALA A 207 5.55 19.07 2.30
CA ALA A 207 5.51 17.62 2.04
C ALA A 207 5.94 17.32 0.57
N GLN A 208 7.24 17.17 0.34
CA GLN A 208 7.85 17.17 -1.00
C GLN A 208 7.28 16.10 -1.95
N PRO A 209 6.98 14.85 -1.50
CA PRO A 209 6.38 13.85 -2.39
C PRO A 209 4.98 14.23 -2.86
N LEU A 210 4.15 14.84 -1.99
CA LEU A 210 2.82 15.31 -2.36
C LEU A 210 2.92 16.51 -3.31
N LYS A 211 3.84 17.44 -3.05
CA LYS A 211 4.08 18.60 -3.91
C LYS A 211 4.44 18.19 -5.34
N MET A 212 5.29 17.18 -5.50
CA MET A 212 5.68 16.68 -6.83
C MET A 212 4.54 15.94 -7.53
N LEU A 213 3.70 15.21 -6.79
CA LEU A 213 2.51 14.61 -7.37
C LEU A 213 1.49 15.68 -7.79
N GLU A 214 1.28 16.72 -6.99
CA GLU A 214 0.41 17.86 -7.33
C GLU A 214 0.86 18.57 -8.61
N VAL A 215 2.16 18.89 -8.73
CA VAL A 215 2.73 19.52 -9.94
C VAL A 215 2.52 18.61 -11.17
N ARG A 216 2.59 17.29 -11.00
CA ARG A 216 2.32 16.33 -12.08
C ARG A 216 0.85 16.24 -12.45
N THR A 217 -0.06 16.30 -11.47
CA THR A 217 -1.51 16.21 -11.69
C THR A 217 -2.06 17.52 -12.26
N PHE A 218 -1.56 18.66 -11.80
CA PHE A 218 -2.01 20.00 -12.16
C PHE A 218 -0.81 20.84 -12.67
N PRO A 219 -0.31 20.56 -13.90
CA PRO A 219 0.87 21.24 -14.41
C PRO A 219 0.57 22.71 -14.68
N VAL A 220 1.37 23.59 -14.08
CA VAL A 220 1.40 25.02 -14.38
C VAL A 220 2.54 25.27 -15.36
N ALA A 221 2.33 26.16 -16.34
CA ALA A 221 3.40 26.56 -17.25
C ALA A 221 4.53 27.26 -16.47
N VAL A 222 5.71 26.64 -16.46
CA VAL A 222 6.92 27.21 -15.84
C VAL A 222 7.88 27.65 -16.94
N PRO A 223 8.42 28.88 -16.89
CA PRO A 223 9.46 29.34 -17.83
C PRO A 223 10.67 28.39 -17.90
N GLN A 224 11.20 28.17 -19.11
CA GLN A 224 12.28 27.20 -19.36
C GLN A 224 13.59 27.55 -18.64
N ASP A 225 13.89 28.83 -18.48
CA ASP A 225 15.02 29.35 -17.71
C ASP A 225 14.91 28.98 -16.22
N ARG A 226 13.71 29.04 -15.64
CA ARG A 226 13.47 28.60 -14.25
C ARG A 226 13.64 27.09 -14.09
N ILE A 227 13.18 26.30 -15.06
CA ILE A 227 13.38 24.84 -15.07
C ILE A 227 14.88 24.53 -15.15
N ALA A 228 15.60 25.16 -16.08
CA ALA A 228 17.05 24.98 -16.23
C ALA A 228 17.80 25.37 -14.95
N ASN A 229 17.42 26.48 -14.32
CA ASN A 229 18.02 26.90 -13.06
C ASN A 229 17.76 25.89 -11.92
N ALA A 230 16.53 25.38 -11.78
CA ALA A 230 16.21 24.36 -10.77
C ALA A 230 17.04 23.08 -10.97
N ILE A 231 17.22 22.64 -12.23
CA ILE A 231 18.07 21.49 -12.56
C ILE A 231 19.53 21.74 -12.16
N ASN A 232 20.06 22.94 -12.46
CA ASN A 232 21.43 23.31 -12.11
C ASN A 232 21.64 23.35 -10.59
N VAL A 233 20.70 23.92 -9.84
CA VAL A 233 20.74 23.96 -8.37
C VAL A 233 20.73 22.54 -7.81
N ALA A 234 19.79 21.70 -8.24
CA ALA A 234 19.74 20.31 -7.79
C ALA A 234 21.02 19.53 -8.13
N THR A 235 21.57 19.73 -9.33
CA THR A 235 22.83 19.08 -9.74
C THR A 235 23.99 19.51 -8.84
N LYS A 236 24.13 20.82 -8.59
CA LYS A 236 25.14 21.38 -7.68
C LYS A 236 25.02 20.83 -6.26
N ASP A 237 23.80 20.75 -5.72
CA ASP A 237 23.57 20.26 -4.36
C ASP A 237 23.86 18.75 -4.23
N LEU A 238 23.46 17.95 -5.23
CA LEU A 238 23.78 16.53 -5.27
C LEU A 238 25.29 16.28 -5.48
N ASP A 239 25.98 17.12 -6.25
CA ASP A 239 27.44 17.11 -6.36
C ASP A 239 28.13 17.33 -5.00
N ALA A 240 27.63 18.29 -4.21
CA ALA A 240 28.14 18.55 -2.88
C ALA A 240 27.91 17.35 -1.94
N ALA A 241 26.74 16.70 -2.02
CA ALA A 241 26.44 15.50 -1.24
C ALA A 241 27.40 14.34 -1.58
N THR A 242 27.59 14.04 -2.87
CA THR A 242 28.52 12.98 -3.31
C THR A 242 29.97 13.29 -2.93
N ALA A 243 30.40 14.56 -3.01
CA ALA A 243 31.74 14.96 -2.59
C ALA A 243 31.96 14.77 -1.08
N LEU A 244 30.98 15.15 -0.25
CA LEU A 244 31.02 14.92 1.19
C LEU A 244 31.07 13.42 1.51
N ALA A 245 30.22 12.62 0.84
CA ALA A 245 30.17 11.18 1.01
C ALA A 245 31.53 10.53 0.72
N ALA A 246 32.15 10.89 -0.42
CA ALA A 246 33.47 10.42 -0.81
C ALA A 246 34.56 10.81 0.21
N ALA A 247 34.52 12.06 0.73
CA ALA A 247 35.46 12.54 1.72
C ALA A 247 35.33 11.83 3.09
N ARG A 248 34.17 11.23 3.37
CA ARG A 248 33.86 10.57 4.64
C ARG A 248 33.73 9.05 4.55
N GLY A 249 33.90 8.47 3.36
CA GLY A 249 33.78 7.03 3.15
C GLY A 249 32.35 6.51 3.29
N VAL A 250 31.34 7.34 3.03
CA VAL A 250 29.91 6.96 3.02
C VAL A 250 29.49 6.63 1.59
N ALA A 251 28.70 5.57 1.43
CA ALA A 251 28.11 5.23 0.14
C ALA A 251 26.79 5.98 -0.06
N THR A 252 26.58 6.56 -1.24
CA THR A 252 25.33 7.27 -1.58
C THR A 252 24.72 6.77 -2.89
N PRO A 253 24.38 5.46 -2.99
CA PRO A 253 23.89 4.87 -4.24
C PRO A 253 22.57 5.48 -4.73
N LEU A 254 21.69 5.94 -3.82
CA LEU A 254 20.46 6.59 -4.22
C LEU A 254 20.74 7.98 -4.79
N THR A 255 21.58 8.79 -4.13
CA THR A 255 22.03 10.10 -4.62
C THR A 255 22.62 9.98 -6.03
N GLU A 256 23.48 8.99 -6.25
CA GLU A 256 24.08 8.72 -7.56
C GLU A 256 23.03 8.34 -8.62
N ALA A 257 22.03 7.53 -8.25
CA ALA A 257 20.95 7.12 -9.14
C ALA A 257 19.96 8.25 -9.46
N VAL A 258 19.64 9.14 -8.51
CA VAL A 258 18.66 10.21 -8.69
C VAL A 258 19.21 11.42 -9.44
N LYS A 259 20.51 11.71 -9.28
CA LYS A 259 21.17 12.86 -9.94
C LYS A 259 20.91 12.94 -11.46
N PRO A 260 21.12 11.88 -12.27
CA PRO A 260 20.82 11.95 -13.71
C PRO A 260 19.32 12.06 -14.03
N LEU A 261 18.43 11.79 -13.08
CA LEU A 261 16.98 11.84 -13.28
C LEU A 261 16.39 13.24 -13.07
N MET A 262 17.09 14.15 -12.38
CA MET A 262 16.57 15.48 -12.01
C MET A 262 16.11 16.30 -13.22
N GLY A 263 16.82 16.20 -14.34
CA GLY A 263 16.40 16.84 -15.59
C GLY A 263 15.01 16.41 -16.06
N GLY A 264 14.67 15.13 -15.93
CA GLY A 264 13.36 14.59 -16.26
C GLY A 264 12.28 14.96 -15.23
N VAL A 265 12.64 14.98 -13.95
CA VAL A 265 11.74 15.33 -12.83
C VAL A 265 11.26 16.78 -12.97
N PHE A 266 12.17 17.74 -13.09
CA PHE A 266 11.80 19.17 -13.19
C PHE A 266 11.17 19.55 -14.53
N ALA A 267 11.58 18.91 -15.63
CA ALA A 267 10.98 19.17 -16.94
C ALA A 267 9.62 18.48 -17.16
N GLY A 268 9.17 17.65 -16.20
CA GLY A 268 7.94 16.86 -16.34
C GLY A 268 7.97 15.86 -17.50
N ARG A 269 9.17 15.48 -18.00
CA ARG A 269 9.29 14.56 -19.12
C ARG A 269 8.85 13.17 -18.70
N ARG A 270 7.95 12.59 -19.48
CA ARG A 270 7.51 11.20 -19.32
C ARG A 270 8.58 10.30 -19.93
N PRO A 271 9.07 9.26 -19.25
CA PRO A 271 9.67 8.14 -19.97
C PRO A 271 8.64 7.66 -21.00
N ALA A 272 9.03 7.51 -22.26
CA ALA A 272 8.20 6.75 -23.19
C ALA A 272 7.93 5.39 -22.53
N ALA A 273 6.68 4.96 -22.49
CA ALA A 273 6.35 3.61 -22.04
C ALA A 273 7.25 2.66 -22.84
N ARG A 274 8.11 1.89 -22.16
CA ARG A 274 8.83 0.81 -22.84
C ARG A 274 7.74 -0.08 -23.45
N PRO A 275 7.78 -0.36 -24.77
CA PRO A 275 6.84 -1.33 -25.33
C PRO A 275 7.01 -2.63 -24.54
N ILE A 276 5.87 -3.15 -24.07
CA ILE A 276 5.75 -4.41 -23.34
C ILE A 276 5.92 -5.56 -24.34
#